data_AF-A0A4Y7TTR8-F1
#
_entry.id   AF-A0A4Y7TTR8-F1
#
_cell.length_a   1.000
_cell.length_b   1.000
_cell.length_c   1.000
_cell.angle_alpha   90.00
_cell.angle_beta   90.00
_cell.angle_gamma   90.00
#
_symmetry.space_group_name_H-M   'P 1'
#
loop_
_entity.id
_entity.type
_entity.pdbx_description
1 polymer ?
#
loop_
_entity_poly.entity_id
_entity_poly.type
_entity_poly.pdbx_seq_one_letter_code
_entity_poly.pdbx_strand_id
1 'polypeptide(L)'
;MSDPLQPWIEKYLRGIAETHGGDLVALKWCDKSEKGQVIRLLTDAQKDAIFWGMLSDGEYSVPLKIMKDAVVEDRQLHDGALYENSIISVQKFKVVSARVPLGNNSGLGKTPRVVIECAAFGRSARNVHTKILGCPKLITSHEDFKLWEEGLDKGGGAGNSPQAQERGSIHRPTQSNASTTYYR
;
A
#
# COMPACT_ATOMS: atom_id res chain seq x y z
N MET A 1 -26.42 15.15 1.87
CA MET A 1 -25.00 15.37 2.23
C MET A 1 -24.23 14.15 1.77
N SER A 2 -23.02 14.31 1.23
CA SER A 2 -22.21 13.16 0.84
C SER A 2 -21.64 12.50 2.10
N ASP A 3 -21.82 11.19 2.26
CA ASP A 3 -21.30 10.48 3.43
C ASP A 3 -19.77 10.68 3.53
N PRO A 4 -19.25 11.05 4.71
CA PRO A 4 -17.82 11.21 4.91
C PRO A 4 -17.13 9.85 4.73
N LEU A 5 -15.96 9.86 4.07
CA LEU A 5 -15.09 8.69 4.04
C LEU A 5 -14.66 8.36 5.47
N GLN A 6 -14.60 7.06 5.78
CA GLN A 6 -14.09 6.58 7.05
C GLN A 6 -12.59 6.28 6.88
N PRO A 7 -11.70 6.90 7.67
CA PRO A 7 -10.27 6.62 7.60
C PRO A 7 -9.95 5.15 7.95
N TRP A 8 -9.13 4.51 7.12
CA TRP A 8 -8.78 3.10 7.27
C TRP A 8 -7.35 2.76 6.81
N ILE A 9 -6.75 3.56 5.93
CA ILE A 9 -5.45 3.28 5.30
C ILE A 9 -4.38 3.16 6.37
N GLU A 10 -4.29 4.13 7.29
CA GLU A 10 -3.28 4.12 8.35
C GLU A 10 -3.40 2.88 9.23
N LYS A 11 -4.60 2.61 9.75
CA LYS A 11 -4.88 1.47 10.62
C LYS A 11 -4.57 0.14 9.95
N TYR A 12 -4.95 0.00 8.68
CA TYR A 12 -4.70 -1.21 7.90
C TYR A 12 -3.20 -1.43 7.68
N LEU A 13 -2.48 -0.40 7.23
CA LEU A 13 -1.04 -0.49 6.99
C LEU A 13 -0.25 -0.71 8.29
N ARG A 14 -0.65 -0.07 9.40
CA ARG A 14 -0.05 -0.28 10.72
C ARG A 14 -0.17 -1.74 11.15
N GLY A 15 -1.37 -2.32 11.05
CA GLY A 15 -1.58 -3.73 11.38
C GLY A 15 -0.71 -4.69 10.54
N ILE A 16 -0.46 -4.35 9.27
CA ILE A 16 0.44 -5.12 8.41
C ILE A 16 1.90 -4.97 8.84
N ALA A 17 2.37 -3.73 9.05
CA ALA A 17 3.73 -3.47 9.48
C ALA A 17 4.05 -4.16 10.82
N GLU A 18 3.08 -4.18 11.74
CA GLU A 18 3.21 -4.86 13.04
C GLU A 18 3.20 -6.39 12.92
N THR A 19 2.32 -6.95 12.08
CA THR A 19 2.11 -8.41 12.00
C THR A 19 3.13 -9.10 11.07
N HIS A 20 3.44 -8.47 9.93
CA HIS A 20 4.22 -9.07 8.85
C HIS A 20 5.57 -8.38 8.64
N GLY A 21 5.76 -7.18 9.18
CA GLY A 21 7.02 -6.45 9.04
C GLY A 21 7.38 -6.25 7.56
N GLY A 22 8.51 -6.84 7.16
CA GLY A 22 9.02 -6.75 5.80
C GLY A 22 8.45 -7.77 4.80
N ASP A 23 7.73 -8.79 5.26
CA ASP A 23 7.25 -9.89 4.41
C ASP A 23 5.89 -9.57 3.78
N LEU A 24 5.91 -8.66 2.80
CA LEU A 24 4.72 -8.31 2.02
C LEU A 24 4.33 -9.39 1.00
N VAL A 25 5.21 -10.35 0.72
CA VAL A 25 4.95 -11.42 -0.27
C VAL A 25 4.02 -12.49 0.30
N ALA A 26 4.15 -12.78 1.60
CA ALA A 26 3.28 -13.73 2.30
C ALA A 26 1.87 -13.18 2.60
N LEU A 27 1.59 -11.92 2.30
CA LEU A 27 0.28 -11.31 2.56
C LEU A 27 -0.82 -11.96 1.73
N LYS A 28 -1.86 -12.39 2.42
CA LYS A 28 -3.11 -12.86 1.81
C LYS A 28 -3.94 -11.67 1.34
N TRP A 29 -4.78 -11.94 0.34
CA TRP A 29 -5.80 -10.99 -0.08
C TRP A 29 -6.79 -10.72 1.06
N CYS A 30 -7.11 -9.45 1.26
CA CYS A 30 -8.13 -9.00 2.20
C CYS A 30 -9.48 -9.00 1.50
N ASP A 31 -10.44 -9.79 2.00
CA ASP A 31 -11.81 -9.85 1.48
C ASP A 31 -12.72 -8.74 2.02
N LYS A 32 -12.19 -7.85 2.86
CA LYS A 32 -12.95 -6.67 3.31
C LYS A 32 -13.14 -5.69 2.15
N SER A 33 -14.18 -4.88 2.29
CA SER A 33 -14.50 -3.83 1.35
C SER A 33 -14.31 -2.49 2.04
N GLU A 34 -13.37 -1.68 1.56
CA GLU A 34 -13.05 -0.38 2.13
C GLU A 34 -13.31 0.73 1.12
N LYS A 35 -13.89 1.84 1.58
CA LYS A 35 -14.28 2.94 0.71
C LYS A 35 -13.14 3.96 0.60
N GLY A 36 -12.90 4.47 -0.59
CA GLY A 36 -11.93 5.55 -0.79
C GLY A 36 -12.19 6.34 -2.07
N GLN A 37 -11.49 7.46 -2.21
CA GLN A 37 -11.51 8.32 -3.38
C GLN A 37 -10.22 8.18 -4.17
N VAL A 38 -10.34 8.03 -5.49
CA VAL A 38 -9.20 8.11 -6.40
C VAL A 38 -8.91 9.58 -6.65
N ILE A 39 -7.93 10.16 -5.98
CA ILE A 39 -7.66 11.62 -6.01
C ILE A 39 -6.72 12.04 -7.15
N ARG A 40 -6.06 11.09 -7.81
CA ARG A 40 -5.14 11.36 -8.92
C ARG A 40 -4.97 10.12 -9.80
N LEU A 41 -4.90 10.32 -11.11
CA LEU A 41 -4.49 9.27 -12.07
C LEU A 41 -2.98 9.29 -12.29
N LEU A 42 -2.37 8.11 -12.32
CA LEU A 42 -0.94 7.93 -12.61
C LEU A 42 -0.71 7.23 -13.96
N THR A 43 -1.72 6.54 -14.47
CA THR A 43 -1.74 5.95 -15.82
C THR A 43 -3.00 6.35 -16.58
N ASP A 44 -3.01 6.16 -17.89
CA ASP A 44 -4.16 6.44 -18.73
C ASP A 44 -5.19 5.32 -18.55
N ALA A 45 -6.27 5.62 -17.82
CA ALA A 45 -7.31 4.66 -17.48
C ALA A 45 -8.04 4.07 -18.70
N GLN A 46 -7.90 4.66 -19.90
CA GLN A 46 -8.49 4.17 -21.15
C GLN A 46 -7.55 3.24 -21.90
N LYS A 47 -6.24 3.51 -21.89
CA LYS A 47 -5.25 2.79 -22.71
C LYS A 47 -4.57 1.66 -21.95
N ASP A 48 -4.36 1.86 -20.65
CA ASP A 48 -3.57 0.93 -19.86
C ASP A 48 -4.41 -0.27 -19.41
N ALA A 49 -3.78 -1.45 -19.47
CA ALA A 49 -4.37 -2.68 -18.96
C ALA A 49 -4.35 -2.73 -17.43
N ILE A 50 -3.42 -2.02 -16.78
CA ILE A 50 -3.32 -1.88 -15.33
C ILE A 50 -3.56 -0.42 -15.00
N PHE A 51 -4.43 -0.16 -14.05
CA PHE A 51 -4.70 1.19 -13.61
C PHE A 51 -3.85 1.54 -12.38
N TRP A 52 -3.20 2.68 -12.43
CA TRP A 52 -2.50 3.28 -11.29
C TRP A 52 -3.11 4.62 -10.94
N GLY A 53 -3.27 4.84 -9.64
CA GLY A 53 -3.79 6.09 -9.10
C GLY A 53 -3.32 6.34 -7.68
N MET A 54 -3.77 7.46 -7.11
CA MET A 54 -3.66 7.74 -5.69
C MET A 54 -5.02 7.54 -5.05
N LEU A 55 -5.11 6.65 -4.07
CA LEU A 55 -6.29 6.40 -3.26
C LEU A 55 -6.22 7.23 -1.98
N SER A 56 -7.35 7.81 -1.58
CA SER A 56 -7.53 8.57 -0.34
C SER A 56 -8.68 7.97 0.47
N ASP A 57 -8.53 7.89 1.78
CA ASP A 57 -9.63 7.60 2.72
C ASP A 57 -10.17 8.88 3.41
N GLY A 58 -9.73 10.05 2.95
CA GLY A 58 -10.06 11.37 3.50
C GLY A 58 -9.01 11.93 4.46
N GLU A 59 -8.15 11.10 5.03
CA GLU A 59 -7.10 11.50 5.97
C GLU A 59 -5.69 11.20 5.42
N TYR A 60 -5.52 10.02 4.84
CA TYR A 60 -4.29 9.61 4.19
C TYR A 60 -4.53 9.24 2.73
N SER A 61 -3.44 9.26 1.97
CA SER A 61 -3.38 8.79 0.60
C SER A 61 -2.22 7.85 0.36
N VAL A 62 -2.45 6.86 -0.48
CA VAL A 62 -1.52 5.79 -0.81
C VAL A 62 -1.61 5.47 -2.31
N PRO A 63 -0.51 5.07 -2.97
CA PRO A 63 -0.59 4.53 -4.32
C PRO A 63 -1.52 3.32 -4.40
N LEU A 64 -2.34 3.29 -5.45
CA LEU A 64 -3.27 2.22 -5.77
C LEU A 64 -2.90 1.63 -7.13
N LYS A 65 -2.82 0.31 -7.18
CA LYS A 65 -2.65 -0.49 -8.40
C LYS A 65 -3.87 -1.40 -8.56
N ILE A 66 -4.72 -1.13 -9.54
CA ILE A 66 -5.87 -1.98 -9.86
C ILE A 66 -5.44 -2.96 -10.95
N MET A 67 -5.64 -4.25 -10.70
CA MET A 67 -5.26 -5.32 -11.60
C MET A 67 -6.08 -5.32 -12.89
N LYS A 68 -5.49 -5.89 -13.94
CA LYS A 68 -6.07 -5.92 -15.28
C LYS A 68 -7.48 -6.48 -15.32
N ASP A 69 -7.69 -7.62 -14.67
CA ASP A 69 -8.98 -8.29 -14.70
C ASP A 69 -10.08 -7.43 -14.06
N ALA A 70 -9.75 -6.73 -12.96
CA ALA A 70 -10.67 -5.80 -12.30
C ALA A 70 -11.00 -4.58 -13.19
N VAL A 71 -10.01 -4.04 -13.92
CA VAL A 71 -10.24 -2.94 -14.87
C VAL A 71 -11.12 -3.40 -16.03
N VAL A 72 -10.91 -4.62 -16.54
CA VAL A 72 -11.71 -5.20 -17.61
C VAL A 72 -13.15 -5.43 -17.16
N GLU A 73 -13.36 -5.99 -15.97
CA GLU A 73 -14.68 -6.21 -15.38
C GLU A 73 -15.43 -4.88 -15.21
N ASP A 74 -14.75 -3.87 -14.68
CA ASP A 74 -15.34 -2.54 -14.48
C ASP A 74 -15.77 -1.87 -15.80
N ARG A 75 -14.99 -2.04 -16.88
CA ARG A 75 -15.35 -1.55 -18.23
C ARG A 75 -16.53 -2.29 -18.86
N GLN A 76 -16.81 -3.52 -18.44
CA GLN A 76 -17.99 -4.27 -18.89
C GLN A 76 -19.26 -3.81 -18.17
N LEU A 77 -19.13 -3.34 -16.94
CA LEU A 77 -20.25 -2.93 -16.08
C LEU A 77 -20.60 -1.44 -16.20
N HIS A 78 -19.65 -0.61 -16.63
CA HIS A 78 -19.81 0.84 -16.67
C HIS A 78 -19.35 1.44 -18.00
N ASP A 79 -20.10 2.42 -18.49
CA ASP A 79 -19.67 3.26 -19.60
C ASP A 79 -18.55 4.20 -19.13
N GLY A 80 -17.41 4.13 -19.83
CA GLY A 80 -16.25 5.01 -19.61
C GLY A 80 -15.27 4.55 -18.53
N ALA A 81 -14.04 5.08 -18.60
CA ALA A 81 -13.00 4.73 -17.64
C ALA A 81 -13.18 5.42 -16.29
N LEU A 82 -12.48 4.87 -15.30
CA LEU A 82 -12.33 5.46 -13.98
C LEU A 82 -11.61 6.80 -14.09
N TYR A 83 -12.10 7.82 -13.38
CA TYR A 83 -11.58 9.19 -13.46
C TYR A 83 -11.20 9.75 -12.08
N GLU A 84 -10.50 10.88 -12.07
CA GLU A 84 -10.13 11.56 -10.83
C GLU A 84 -11.36 11.97 -10.01
N ASN A 85 -11.21 11.92 -8.70
CA ASN A 85 -12.23 12.16 -7.69
C ASN A 85 -13.36 11.12 -7.63
N SER A 86 -13.25 10.00 -8.36
CA SER A 86 -14.20 8.89 -8.26
C SER A 86 -14.14 8.22 -6.88
N ILE A 87 -15.31 7.87 -6.34
CA ILE A 87 -15.40 7.09 -5.11
C ILE A 87 -15.53 5.60 -5.48
N ILE A 88 -14.61 4.81 -4.96
CA ILE A 88 -14.56 3.38 -5.17
C ILE A 88 -14.65 2.63 -3.84
N SER A 89 -15.17 1.41 -3.92
CA SER A 89 -15.07 0.40 -2.88
C SER A 89 -13.96 -0.55 -3.29
N VAL A 90 -12.83 -0.49 -2.59
CA VAL A 90 -11.67 -1.38 -2.80
C VAL A 90 -12.00 -2.73 -2.18
N GLN A 91 -12.00 -3.78 -2.99
CA GLN A 91 -12.34 -5.16 -2.59
C GLN A 91 -11.17 -6.07 -2.96
N LYS A 92 -11.01 -7.20 -2.27
CA LYS A 92 -9.95 -8.18 -2.57
C LYS A 92 -8.59 -7.50 -2.81
N PHE A 93 -8.04 -6.89 -1.78
CA PHE A 93 -6.82 -6.09 -1.90
C PHE A 93 -5.72 -6.58 -0.95
N LYS A 94 -4.47 -6.25 -1.27
CA LYS A 94 -3.32 -6.50 -0.40
C LYS A 94 -2.29 -5.39 -0.52
N VAL A 95 -1.36 -5.34 0.41
CA VAL A 95 -0.21 -4.44 0.32
C VAL A 95 0.91 -5.13 -0.44
N VAL A 96 1.56 -4.39 -1.33
CA VAL A 96 2.75 -4.83 -2.06
C VAL A 96 3.81 -3.75 -2.06
N SER A 97 5.06 -4.16 -2.27
CA SER A 97 6.15 -3.25 -2.59
C SER A 97 6.31 -3.18 -4.11
N ALA A 98 6.09 -2.00 -4.70
CA ALA A 98 6.16 -1.81 -6.15
C ALA A 98 6.64 -0.42 -6.55
N ARG A 99 7.31 -0.33 -7.71
CA ARG A 99 7.66 0.97 -8.31
C ARG A 99 6.40 1.61 -8.89
N VAL A 100 6.12 2.84 -8.46
CA VAL A 100 4.92 3.59 -8.82
C VAL A 100 5.20 4.44 -10.06
N PRO A 101 4.31 4.48 -11.08
CA PRO A 101 4.45 5.38 -12.21
C PRO A 101 4.51 6.85 -11.79
N LEU A 102 5.36 7.64 -12.45
CA LEU A 102 5.49 9.07 -12.18
C LEU A 102 4.35 9.92 -12.79
N GLY A 103 3.50 9.31 -13.61
CA GLY A 103 2.47 10.00 -14.40
C GLY A 103 2.98 10.49 -15.76
N ASN A 104 2.04 10.79 -16.66
CA ASN A 104 2.30 11.43 -17.96
C ASN A 104 3.37 10.72 -18.82
N ASN A 105 3.41 9.38 -18.80
CA ASN A 105 4.42 8.58 -19.51
C ASN A 105 5.88 8.85 -19.10
N SER A 106 6.12 9.45 -17.93
CA SER A 106 7.46 9.73 -17.39
C SER A 106 8.19 8.50 -16.83
N GLY A 107 7.69 7.30 -17.09
CA GLY A 107 8.23 6.04 -16.59
C GLY A 107 7.88 5.74 -15.13
N LEU A 108 8.68 4.87 -14.51
CA LEU A 108 8.51 4.39 -13.14
C LEU A 108 9.40 5.16 -12.16
N GLY A 109 8.92 5.32 -10.93
CA GLY A 109 9.73 5.81 -9.82
C GLY A 109 10.94 4.91 -9.55
N LYS A 110 12.02 5.51 -9.01
CA LYS A 110 13.28 4.81 -8.76
C LYS A 110 13.16 3.79 -7.62
N THR A 111 12.54 4.20 -6.51
CA THR A 111 12.37 3.38 -5.32
C THR A 111 11.00 2.69 -5.34
N PRO A 112 10.94 1.43 -4.89
CA PRO A 112 9.66 0.79 -4.63
C PRO A 112 8.98 1.50 -3.45
N ARG A 113 7.64 1.49 -3.47
CA ARG A 113 6.79 2.10 -2.45
C ARG A 113 5.80 1.10 -1.91
N VAL A 114 5.23 1.40 -0.76
CA VAL A 114 4.06 0.68 -0.25
C VAL A 114 2.86 1.04 -1.13
N VAL A 115 2.25 0.03 -1.75
CA VAL A 115 1.14 0.16 -2.69
C VAL A 115 0.00 -0.75 -2.29
N ILE A 116 -1.25 -0.29 -2.41
CA ILE A 116 -2.41 -1.16 -2.35
C ILE A 116 -2.64 -1.76 -3.73
N GLU A 117 -2.47 -3.09 -3.84
CA GLU A 117 -2.84 -3.86 -5.02
C GLU A 117 -4.27 -4.37 -4.87
N CYS A 118 -5.11 -4.10 -5.85
CA CYS A 118 -6.55 -4.31 -5.81
C CYS A 118 -6.99 -5.25 -6.93
N ALA A 119 -7.60 -6.38 -6.58
CA ALA A 119 -8.08 -7.40 -7.51
C ALA A 119 -9.55 -7.24 -7.90
N ALA A 120 -10.34 -6.50 -7.12
CA ALA A 120 -11.76 -6.25 -7.39
C ALA A 120 -12.16 -4.89 -6.82
N PHE A 121 -13.05 -4.16 -7.47
CA PHE A 121 -13.57 -2.91 -6.91
C PHE A 121 -14.96 -2.61 -7.41
N GLY A 122 -15.69 -1.79 -6.66
CA GLY A 122 -16.99 -1.26 -7.07
C GLY A 122 -16.95 0.26 -7.22
N ARG A 123 -17.59 0.78 -8.26
CA ARG A 123 -17.82 2.23 -8.42
C ARG A 123 -19.07 2.65 -7.64
N SER A 124 -19.02 3.80 -6.96
CA SER A 124 -20.17 4.35 -6.23
C SER A 124 -21.07 5.16 -7.16
N ALA A 125 -22.35 4.80 -7.33
CA ALA A 125 -23.28 5.42 -8.30
C ALA A 125 -23.28 6.97 -8.41
N ARG A 126 -22.92 7.69 -7.34
CA ARG A 126 -22.56 9.13 -7.39
C ARG A 126 -21.07 9.30 -7.74
N ASN A 127 -20.72 9.01 -8.99
CA ASN A 127 -19.32 8.82 -9.36
C ASN A 127 -18.49 10.10 -9.51
N VAL A 128 -19.10 11.30 -9.57
CA VAL A 128 -18.32 12.55 -9.71
C VAL A 128 -18.42 13.37 -8.43
N HIS A 129 -17.35 13.37 -7.64
CA HIS A 129 -17.10 14.49 -6.74
C HIS A 129 -16.30 15.55 -7.48
N THR A 130 -16.71 16.82 -7.36
CA THR A 130 -15.96 17.95 -7.92
C THR A 130 -14.75 18.34 -7.08
N LYS A 131 -14.57 17.70 -5.92
CA LYS A 131 -13.50 17.98 -4.95
C LYS A 131 -12.99 16.73 -4.27
N ILE A 132 -11.74 16.80 -3.82
CA ILE A 132 -11.17 15.85 -2.88
C ILE A 132 -11.95 15.93 -1.56
N LEU A 133 -12.31 14.77 -1.01
CA LEU A 133 -12.93 14.64 0.30
C LEU A 133 -11.83 14.65 1.37
N GLY A 134 -12.00 15.49 2.38
CA GLY A 134 -11.01 15.67 3.45
C GLY A 134 -9.76 16.42 2.99
N CYS A 135 -8.67 16.21 3.73
CA CYS A 135 -7.36 16.83 3.47
C CYS A 135 -6.27 15.75 3.51
N PRO A 136 -6.30 14.79 2.57
CA PRO A 136 -5.47 13.61 2.66
C PRO A 136 -3.98 13.95 2.56
N LYS A 137 -3.21 13.48 3.53
CA LYS A 137 -1.75 13.54 3.52
C LYS A 137 -1.19 12.30 2.85
N LEU A 138 -0.02 12.36 2.23
CA LEU A 138 0.63 11.16 1.75
C LEU A 138 0.98 10.27 2.96
N ILE A 139 0.75 8.96 2.92
CA ILE A 139 1.02 8.09 4.08
C ILE A 139 2.46 8.21 4.60
N THR A 140 3.43 8.46 3.72
CA THR A 140 4.84 8.67 4.07
C THR A 140 5.13 10.03 4.72
N SER A 141 4.13 10.90 4.93
CA SER A 141 4.30 12.05 5.81
C SER A 141 4.32 11.65 7.28
N HIS A 142 3.81 10.46 7.61
CA HIS A 142 3.95 9.86 8.92
C HIS A 142 5.30 9.14 9.02
N GLU A 143 6.07 9.47 10.06
CA GLU A 143 7.46 9.05 10.21
C GLU A 143 7.62 7.52 10.25
N ASP A 144 6.77 6.82 11.02
CA ASP A 144 6.78 5.34 11.08
C ASP A 144 6.66 4.69 9.70
N PHE A 145 5.72 5.16 8.85
CA PHE A 145 5.51 4.60 7.52
C PHE A 145 6.63 4.93 6.55
N LYS A 146 7.24 6.12 6.70
CA LYS A 146 8.43 6.48 5.95
C LYS A 146 9.60 5.55 6.29
N LEU A 147 9.86 5.34 7.58
CA LEU A 147 10.91 4.44 8.06
C LEU A 147 10.65 3.00 7.62
N TRP A 148 9.40 2.55 7.67
CA TRP A 148 9.01 1.23 7.19
C TRP A 148 9.25 1.06 5.69
N GLU A 149 8.85 2.03 4.85
CA GLU A 149 9.10 2.01 3.40
C GLU A 149 10.61 2.02 3.08
N GLU A 150 11.40 2.80 3.81
CA GLU A 150 12.87 2.78 3.70
C GLU A 150 13.48 1.44 4.14
N GLY A 151 12.93 0.80 5.15
CA GLY A 151 13.34 -0.53 5.61
C GLY A 151 13.02 -1.63 4.59
N LEU A 152 11.90 -1.52 3.88
CA LEU A 152 11.52 -2.42 2.80
C LEU A 152 12.47 -2.33 1.61
N ASP A 153 12.99 -1.14 1.29
CA ASP A 153 13.92 -0.92 0.17
C ASP A 153 15.32 -1.51 0.45
N LYS A 154 15.78 -1.44 1.69
CA LYS A 154 17.13 -1.91 2.09
C LYS A 154 17.27 -3.44 2.12
N GLY A 155 16.15 -4.19 2.13
CA GLY A 155 16.16 -5.64 2.28
C GLY A 155 16.69 -6.11 3.64
N GLY A 156 16.92 -7.42 3.80
CA GLY A 156 17.68 -7.96 4.94
C GLY A 156 17.03 -7.84 6.34
N GLY A 157 15.70 -7.71 6.44
CA GLY A 157 14.98 -7.63 7.72
C GLY A 157 14.84 -6.22 8.32
N ALA A 158 15.32 -5.18 7.61
CA ALA A 158 15.16 -3.79 8.02
C ALA A 158 13.70 -3.28 7.93
N GLY A 159 12.83 -3.97 7.18
CA GLY A 159 11.39 -3.68 7.12
C GLY A 159 10.57 -4.26 8.28
N ASN A 160 11.20 -4.91 9.26
CA ASN A 160 10.51 -5.44 10.44
C ASN A 160 10.20 -4.33 11.44
N SER A 161 9.01 -4.36 12.05
CA SER A 161 8.66 -3.44 13.14
C SER A 161 9.66 -3.59 14.31
N PRO A 162 9.85 -2.55 15.14
CA PRO A 162 10.73 -2.62 16.32
C PRO A 162 10.42 -3.83 17.23
N GLN A 163 9.13 -4.18 17.38
CA GLN A 163 8.69 -5.39 18.11
C GLN A 163 9.17 -6.71 17.48
N ALA A 164 9.27 -6.79 16.15
CA ALA A 164 9.80 -7.95 15.45
C ALA A 164 11.35 -8.01 15.51
N GLN A 165 12.02 -6.86 15.59
CA GLN A 165 13.48 -6.80 15.79
C GLN A 165 13.91 -7.27 17.18
N GLU A 166 13.16 -6.92 18.24
CA GLU A 166 13.43 -7.40 19.60
C GLU A 166 13.23 -8.92 19.73
N ARG A 167 12.23 -9.51 19.07
CA ARG A 167 12.01 -10.97 19.08
C ARG A 167 13.10 -11.76 18.35
N GLY A 168 13.70 -11.20 17.30
CA GLY A 168 14.82 -11.82 16.57
C GLY A 168 16.16 -11.79 17.32
N SER A 169 16.28 -10.94 18.34
CA SER A 169 17.55 -10.72 19.07
C SER A 169 17.75 -11.63 20.28
N ILE A 170 16.75 -12.45 20.65
CA ILE A 170 16.78 -13.31 21.86
C ILE A 170 17.43 -14.69 21.60
N HIS A 171 17.95 -14.97 20.40
CA HIS A 171 18.66 -16.22 20.08
C HIS A 171 20.09 -15.97 19.55
N ARG A 172 20.92 -15.30 20.36
CA ARG A 172 22.36 -15.59 20.35
C ARG A 172 22.70 -16.34 21.63
N PRO A 173 23.05 -17.64 21.58
CA PRO A 173 23.72 -18.25 22.71
C PRO A 173 25.05 -17.52 22.91
N THR A 174 25.16 -16.85 24.05
CA THR A 174 26.40 -16.29 24.57
C THR A 174 27.41 -17.42 24.67
N GLN A 175 28.34 -17.55 23.72
CA GLN A 175 29.53 -18.37 23.93
C GLN A 175 30.41 -17.63 24.94
N SER A 176 30.25 -17.98 26.22
CA SER A 176 31.17 -17.65 27.29
C SER A 176 32.45 -18.48 27.15
N ASN A 177 33.58 -17.77 27.24
CA ASN A 177 34.95 -18.26 27.18
C ASN A 177 35.26 -19.51 28.03
N ALA A 178 36.18 -20.34 27.54
CA ALA A 178 37.12 -21.05 28.40
C ALA A 178 38.47 -21.16 27.69
N SER A 179 39.38 -20.24 28.02
CA SER A 179 40.82 -20.41 27.81
C SER A 179 41.29 -21.65 28.56
N THR A 180 42.02 -22.54 27.90
CA THR A 180 42.82 -23.56 28.60
C THR A 180 44.20 -23.63 27.95
N THR A 181 45.16 -23.01 28.62
CA THR A 181 46.59 -23.19 28.42
C THR A 181 46.99 -24.55 28.99
N TYR A 182 47.69 -25.39 28.22
CA TYR A 182 48.55 -26.42 28.80
C TYR A 182 49.89 -26.44 28.07
N TYR A 183 50.94 -26.16 28.85
CA TYR A 183 52.31 -26.53 28.60
C TYR A 183 52.46 -28.05 28.74
N ARG A 184 53.13 -28.70 27.77
CA ARG A 184 54.32 -29.52 27.99
C ARG A 184 54.92 -29.97 26.68
#